data_AF-A0A2A5GTU0-F1
#
_entry.id   AF-A0A2A5GTU0-F1
#
_cell.length_a   1.000
_cell.length_b   1.000
_cell.length_c   1.000
_cell.angle_alpha   90.00
_cell.angle_beta   90.00
_cell.angle_gamma   90.00
#
_symmetry.space_group_name_H-M   'P 1'
#
loop_
_entity.id
_entity.type
_entity.pdbx_description
1 polymer ?
#
loop_
_entity_poly.entity_id
_entity_poly.type
_entity_poly.pdbx_seq_one_letter_code
_entity_poly.pdbx_strand_id
1 'polypeptide(L)' 'MNYNKAIYDYITFLWKKSTHSKRKFSLNHNIEESTLRVIIKQKKDYQISLLTINRICEGEQISIFDFFNEAEKFSKK' A
#
# COMPACT_ATOMS: atom_id res chain seq x y z
N MET A 1 -9.57 -1.29 -16.06
CA MET A 1 -9.26 -1.51 -14.63
C MET A 1 -8.19 -0.52 -14.20
N ASN A 2 -8.39 0.21 -13.10
CA ASN A 2 -7.35 1.08 -12.56
C ASN A 2 -6.60 0.31 -11.46
N TYR A 3 -5.63 -0.52 -11.87
CA TYR A 3 -4.86 -1.38 -10.96
C TYR A 3 -4.12 -0.58 -9.88
N ASN A 4 -3.68 0.64 -10.21
CA ASN A 4 -3.06 1.55 -9.24
C ASN A 4 -4.03 1.91 -8.11
N LYS A 5 -5.30 2.16 -8.43
CA LYS A 5 -6.32 2.45 -7.42
C LYS A 5 -6.52 1.26 -6.46
N ALA A 6 -6.65 0.05 -6.99
CA ALA A 6 -6.85 -1.15 -6.18
C ALA A 6 -5.65 -1.41 -5.23
N ILE A 7 -4.43 -1.23 -5.73
CA ILE A 7 -3.20 -1.31 -4.92
C ILE A 7 -3.21 -0.22 -3.82
N TYR A 8 -3.57 1.02 -4.15
CA TYR A 8 -3.57 2.12 -3.18
C TYR A 8 -4.66 1.96 -2.11
N ASP A 9 -5.83 1.46 -2.51
CA ASP A 9 -6.93 1.16 -1.60
C ASP A 9 -6.54 0.03 -0.63
N TYR A 10 -5.87 -1.02 -1.11
CA TYR A 10 -5.38 -2.11 -0.26
C TYR A 10 -4.31 -1.63 0.73
N ILE A 11 -3.31 -0.86 0.28
CA ILE A 11 -2.30 -0.29 1.18
C ILE A 11 -2.95 0.64 2.21
N THR A 12 -3.94 1.43 1.80
CA THR A 12 -4.70 2.31 2.72
C THR A 12 -5.50 1.49 3.74
N PHE A 13 -6.04 0.34 3.33
CA PHE A 13 -6.71 -0.60 4.22
C PHE A 13 -5.74 -1.20 5.24
N LEU A 14 -4.57 -1.69 4.82
CA LEU A 14 -3.53 -2.21 5.72
C LEU A 14 -3.13 -1.17 6.77
N TRP A 15 -2.87 0.06 6.33
CA TRP A 15 -2.57 1.16 7.24
C TRP A 15 -3.69 1.39 8.27
N LYS A 16 -4.95 1.48 7.84
CA LYS A 16 -6.08 1.65 8.75
C LYS A 16 -6.25 0.48 9.72
N LYS A 17 -6.09 -0.76 9.24
CA LYS A 17 -6.18 -1.98 10.03
C LYS A 17 -5.10 -2.04 11.12
N SER A 18 -3.91 -1.54 10.83
CA SER A 18 -2.79 -1.51 11.79
C SER A 18 -3.03 -0.57 12.98
N THR A 19 -4.00 0.35 12.90
CA THR A 19 -4.24 1.45 13.88
C THR A 19 -3.05 2.38 14.13
N HIS A 20 -1.97 2.24 13.36
CA HIS A 20 -0.76 3.03 13.51
C HIS A 20 -0.92 4.45 12.95
N SER A 21 -0.16 5.39 13.49
CA SER A 21 0.07 6.67 12.81
C SER A 21 0.75 6.44 11.46
N LYS A 22 0.60 7.37 10.52
CA LYS A 22 1.24 7.30 9.20
C LYS A 22 2.76 7.13 9.33
N ARG A 23 3.38 7.87 10.26
CA ARG A 23 4.80 7.77 10.60
C ARG A 23 5.17 6.35 11.05
N LYS A 24 4.46 5.79 12.01
CA LYS A 24 4.77 4.46 12.57
C LYS A 24 4.59 3.35 11.52
N PHE A 25 3.51 3.41 10.73
CA PHE A 25 3.32 2.48 9.61
C PHE A 25 4.46 2.57 8.60
N SER A 26 4.84 3.79 8.20
CA SER A 26 5.90 4.02 7.21
C SER A 26 7.25 3.50 7.70
N LEU A 27 7.57 3.72 8.99
CA LEU A 27 8.78 3.18 9.62
C LEU A 27 8.80 1.65 9.65
N ASN A 28 7.70 1.01 10.03
CA ASN A 28 7.61 -0.45 10.07
C ASN A 28 7.79 -1.09 8.67
N HIS A 29 7.42 -0.36 7.60
CA HIS A 29 7.55 -0.80 6.22
C HIS A 29 8.74 -0.16 5.49
N ASN A 30 9.67 0.51 6.18
CA ASN A 30 10.84 1.16 5.58
C ASN A 30 10.51 2.04 4.35
N ILE A 31 9.40 2.78 4.39
CA ILE A 31 9.02 3.77 3.36
C ILE A 31 8.98 5.16 3.96
N GLU A 32 9.02 6.18 3.10
CA GLU A 32 8.81 7.54 3.57
C GLU A 32 7.34 7.78 3.92
N GLU A 33 7.07 8.57 4.96
CA GLU A 33 5.70 8.99 5.27
C GLU A 33 5.09 9.80 4.11
N SER A 34 5.93 10.52 3.36
CA SER A 34 5.53 11.23 2.13
C SER A 34 4.89 10.26 1.12
N THR A 35 5.50 9.09 0.91
CA THR A 35 5.02 8.01 0.04
C THR A 35 3.64 7.53 0.48
N LEU A 36 3.48 7.20 1.77
CA LEU A 36 2.19 6.76 2.30
C LEU A 36 1.10 7.85 2.14
N ARG A 37 1.43 9.12 2.37
CA ARG A 37 0.49 10.23 2.17
C ARG A 37 0.06 10.37 0.72
N VAL A 38 0.95 10.15 -0.24
CA VAL A 38 0.63 10.20 -1.67
C VAL A 38 -0.29 9.05 -2.07
N ILE A 39 -0.05 7.84 -1.55
CA ILE A 39 -0.90 6.66 -1.75
C ILE A 39 -2.32 6.93 -1.20
N ILE A 40 -2.43 7.38 0.06
CA ILE A 40 -3.73 7.67 0.70
C ILE A 40 -4.52 8.75 -0.05
N LYS A 41 -3.82 9.77 -0.57
CA LYS A 41 -4.46 10.86 -1.34
C LYS A 41 -4.76 10.47 -2.79
N GLN A 42 -4.34 9.29 -3.24
CA GLN A 42 -4.49 8.81 -4.62
C GLN A 42 -4.10 9.87 -5.65
N LYS A 43 -2.90 10.48 -5.50
CA LYS A 43 -2.43 11.47 -6.49
C LYS A 43 -2.38 10.84 -7.88
N LYS A 44 -3.02 11.49 -8.86
CA LYS A 44 -3.24 10.97 -10.21
C LYS A 44 -1.95 10.58 -10.94
N ASP A 45 -0.86 11.30 -10.70
CA ASP A 45 0.42 11.11 -11.41
C ASP A 45 1.45 10.30 -10.61
N TYR A 46 1.08 9.81 -9.44
CA TYR A 46 1.97 8.97 -8.66
C TYR A 46 1.89 7.53 -9.15
N GLN A 47 3.03 6.98 -9.52
CA GLN A 47 3.22 5.56 -9.77
C GLN A 47 4.06 4.96 -8.66
N ILE A 48 3.48 4.02 -7.92
CA ILE A 48 4.20 3.30 -6.89
C ILE A 48 5.33 2.45 -7.49
N SER A 49 6.50 2.45 -6.85
CA SER A 49 7.60 1.59 -7.26
C SER A 49 7.41 0.16 -6.78
N LEU A 50 7.94 -0.81 -7.53
CA LEU A 50 7.97 -2.21 -7.12
C LEU A 50 8.68 -2.39 -5.77
N LEU A 51 9.74 -1.62 -5.51
CA LEU A 51 10.44 -1.62 -4.22
C LEU A 51 9.52 -1.22 -3.06
N THR A 52 8.65 -0.21 -3.25
CA THR A 52 7.68 0.19 -2.22
C THR A 52 6.70 -0.95 -1.93
N ILE A 53 6.20 -1.62 -2.98
CA ILE A 53 5.31 -2.78 -2.81
C ILE A 53 6.04 -3.90 -2.06
N ASN A 54 7.27 -4.23 -2.44
CA ASN A 54 8.04 -5.28 -1.80
C ASN A 54 8.27 -5.01 -0.31
N ARG A 55 8.63 -3.76 0.05
CA ARG A 55 8.79 -3.37 1.45
C ARG A 55 7.50 -3.44 2.26
N ILE A 56 6.36 -3.15 1.63
CA ILE A 56 5.05 -3.35 2.27
C ILE A 56 4.80 -4.85 2.52
N CYS A 57 5.10 -5.70 1.53
CA CYS A 57 5.00 -7.15 1.69
C CYS A 57 5.88 -7.68 2.83
N GLU A 58 7.13 -7.21 2.93
CA GLU A 58 8.06 -7.56 4.00
C GLU A 58 7.52 -7.17 5.39
N GLY A 59 6.99 -5.94 5.54
CA GLY A 59 6.47 -5.47 6.83
C GLY A 59 5.16 -6.15 7.25
N GLU A 60 4.33 -6.59 6.31
CA GLU A 60 3.11 -7.36 6.55
C GLU A 60 3.36 -8.88 6.60
N GLN A 61 4.59 -9.34 6.32
CA GLN A 61 4.97 -10.75 6.24
C GLN A 61 4.12 -11.58 5.27
N ILE A 62 3.81 -11.00 4.11
CA ILE A 62 3.05 -11.65 3.03
C ILE A 62 3.89 -11.78 1.77
N SER A 63 3.57 -12.76 0.93
CA SER A 63 4.21 -12.87 -0.38
C SER A 63 3.68 -11.80 -1.34
N ILE A 64 4.45 -11.48 -2.38
CA ILE A 64 4.01 -10.53 -3.42
C ILE A 64 2.78 -11.06 -4.18
N PHE A 65 2.65 -12.39 -4.30
CA PHE A 65 1.49 -13.03 -4.89
C PHE A 65 0.24 -12.80 -4.04
N ASP A 66 0.33 -12.99 -2.73
CA ASP A 66 -0.78 -12.75 -1.80
C ASP A 66 -1.17 -11.28 -1.78
N PHE A 67 -0.19 -10.37 -1.82
CA PHE A 67 -0.43 -8.94 -1.93
C PHE A 67 -1.31 -8.61 -3.15
N PHE A 68 -0.97 -9.13 -4.33
CA PHE A 68 -1.73 -8.85 -5.54
C PHE A 68 -3.11 -9.52 -5.53
N ASN A 69 -3.23 -10.74 -4.99
CA ASN A 69 -4.53 -11.38 -4.82
C ASN A 69 -5.47 -10.58 -3.90
N GLU A 70 -4.95 -10.06 -2.78
CA GLU A 70 -5.74 -9.21 -1.88
C GLU A 70 -6.08 -7.87 -2.54
N ALA A 71 -5.12 -7.22 -3.21
CA ALA A 71 -5.35 -5.98 -3.92
C ALA A 71 -6.40 -6.12 -5.03
N GLU A 72 -6.43 -7.24 -5.76
CA GLU A 72 -7.42 -7.49 -6.81
C GLU A 72 -8.87 -7.47 -6.29
N LYS A 73 -9.10 -7.91 -5.04
CA LYS A 73 -10.43 -7.85 -4.40
C LYS A 73 -10.94 -6.43 -4.27
N PHE A 74 -10.06 -5.44 -4.14
CA PHE A 74 -10.41 -4.01 -4.12
C PHE A 74 -10.72 -3.44 -5.51
N SER A 75 -10.35 -4.13 -6.59
CA SER A 75 -10.73 -3.72 -7.95
C SER A 75 -12.18 -4.08 -8.30
N LYS A 76 -12.82 -4.98 -7.54
CA LYS A 76 -14.20 -5.47 -7.80
C LYS A 76 -15.26 -4.74 -6.95
N LYS A 77 -14.84 -3.82 -6.08
CA LYS A 77 -15.69 -2.92 -5.30
C LYS A 77 -15.86 -1.57 -5.99
#